data_AF-W0HNT9-F1
#
_entry.id   AF-W0HNT9-F1
#
_cell.length_a   1.000
_cell.length_b   1.000
_cell.length_c   1.000
_cell.angle_alpha   90.00
_cell.angle_beta   90.00
_cell.angle_gamma   90.00
#
_symmetry.space_group_name_H-M   'P 1'
#
loop_
_entity.id
_entity.type
_entity.pdbx_description
1 polymer ?
#
loop_
_entity_poly.entity_id
_entity_poly.type
_entity_poly.pdbx_seq_one_letter_code
_entity_poly.pdbx_strand_id
1 'polypeptide(L)' 'MADDVDLASQNEEAFRQHVIAKHQGKKLPLTGHCYYCEESTKGNFCCKECREEWEKRKYFDSQRRID' A
#
# COMPACT_ATOMS: atom_id res chain seq x y z
N MET A 1 -28.76 20.36 17.36
CA MET A 1 -28.90 20.54 15.90
C MET A 1 -27.48 20.49 15.38
N ALA A 2 -27.14 19.51 14.56
CA ALA A 2 -25.84 19.52 13.90
C ALA A 2 -25.85 20.63 12.85
N ASP A 3 -24.83 21.46 12.81
CA ASP A 3 -24.65 22.42 11.72
C ASP A 3 -23.96 21.75 10.52
N ASP A 4 -23.73 22.54 9.47
CA ASP A 4 -23.10 22.03 8.24
C ASP A 4 -21.66 21.57 8.48
N VAL A 5 -20.96 22.14 9.48
CA VAL A 5 -19.59 21.77 9.84
C VAL A 5 -19.59 20.43 10.57
N ASP A 6 -20.51 20.25 11.52
CA ASP A 6 -20.69 18.99 12.23
C ASP A 6 -20.99 17.84 11.26
N LEU A 7 -21.86 18.07 10.28
CA LEU A 7 -22.19 17.08 9.26
C LEU A 7 -21.00 16.77 8.35
N ALA A 8 -20.23 17.78 7.94
CA ALA A 8 -19.03 17.59 7.14
C ALA A 8 -17.97 16.75 7.88
N SER A 9 -17.72 17.03 9.15
CA SER A 9 -16.79 16.26 9.98
C SER A 9 -17.22 14.80 10.16
N GLN A 10 -18.51 14.55 10.39
CA GLN A 10 -19.05 13.19 10.49
C GLN A 10 -18.88 12.40 9.18
N ASN A 11 -19.13 13.05 8.04
CA ASN A 11 -18.97 12.43 6.73
C ASN A 11 -17.50 12.11 6.43
N GLU A 12 -16.58 13.04 6.76
CA GLU A 12 -15.14 12.81 6.61
C GLU A 12 -14.67 11.63 7.46
N GLU A 13 -15.08 11.59 8.73
CA GLU A 13 -14.72 10.50 9.64
C GLU A 13 -15.27 9.16 9.14
N ALA A 14 -16.56 9.10 8.77
CA ALA A 14 -17.17 7.89 8.25
C ALA A 14 -16.47 7.38 6.98
N PHE A 15 -16.11 8.29 6.06
CA PHE A 15 -15.36 7.96 4.86
C PHE A 15 -13.97 7.41 5.20
N ARG A 16 -13.23 8.09 6.09
CA ARG A 16 -11.90 7.66 6.53
C ARG A 16 -11.93 6.28 7.16
N GLN A 17 -12.87 6.03 8.07
CA GLN A 17 -13.04 4.74 8.73
C GLN A 17 -13.37 3.63 7.72
N HIS A 18 -14.23 3.91 6.74
CA HIS A 18 -14.57 2.97 5.68
C HIS A 18 -13.36 2.59 4.82
N VAL A 19 -12.56 3.58 4.41
CA VAL A 19 -11.34 3.35 3.63
C VAL A 19 -10.34 2.52 4.42
N ILE A 20 -10.12 2.83 5.70
CA ILE A 20 -9.22 2.05 6.57
C ILE A 20 -9.73 0.61 6.70
N ALA A 21 -11.02 0.41 6.99
CA ALA A 21 -11.59 -0.92 7.16
C ALA A 21 -11.52 -1.78 5.90
N LYS A 22 -11.64 -1.15 4.72
CA LYS A 22 -11.55 -1.83 3.42
C LYS A 22 -10.12 -1.95 2.89
N HIS A 23 -9.14 -1.32 3.51
CA HIS A 23 -7.75 -1.40 3.09
C HIS A 23 -7.18 -2.80 3.35
N GLN A 24 -7.39 -3.73 2.41
CA GLN A 24 -6.73 -5.02 2.38
C GLN A 24 -5.44 -4.88 1.57
N GLY A 25 -4.32 -4.69 2.27
CA GLY A 25 -3.01 -4.75 1.64
C GLY A 25 -2.85 -6.10 0.94
N LYS A 26 -2.63 -6.09 -0.39
CA LYS A 26 -2.34 -7.33 -1.14
C LYS A 26 -1.06 -7.93 -0.56
N LYS A 27 -1.20 -9.07 0.11
CA LYS A 27 -0.03 -9.83 0.60
C LYS A 27 0.72 -10.36 -0.62
N LEU A 28 2.01 -10.02 -0.72
CA LEU A 28 2.88 -10.61 -1.73
C LEU A 28 3.10 -12.10 -1.39
N PRO A 29 2.86 -13.03 -2.33
CA PRO A 29 3.12 -14.44 -2.10
C PRO A 29 4.62 -14.72 -1.90
N LEU A 30 4.95 -15.77 -1.15
CA LEU A 30 6.33 -16.22 -1.00
C LEU A 30 6.74 -17.00 -2.26
N THR A 31 7.69 -16.47 -3.02
CA THR A 31 8.22 -17.09 -4.26
C THR A 31 9.52 -17.87 -4.02
N GLY A 32 10.07 -17.82 -2.81
CA GLY A 32 11.40 -18.36 -2.48
C GLY A 32 12.56 -17.52 -3.00
N HIS A 33 12.29 -16.40 -3.67
CA HIS A 33 13.28 -15.50 -4.26
C HIS A 33 12.95 -14.04 -3.94
N CYS A 34 13.97 -13.20 -3.92
CA CYS A 34 13.83 -11.79 -3.62
C CYS A 34 13.09 -11.11 -4.77
N TYR A 35 12.04 -10.34 -4.46
CA TYR A 35 11.27 -9.63 -5.47
C TYR A 35 12.06 -8.54 -6.24
N TYR A 36 13.25 -8.17 -5.74
CA TYR A 36 14.10 -7.16 -6.35
C TYR A 36 15.32 -7.73 -7.09
N CYS A 37 16.20 -8.44 -6.37
CA CYS A 37 17.45 -8.98 -6.92
C CYS A 37 17.36 -10.45 -7.36
N GLU A 38 16.21 -11.09 -7.17
CA GLU A 38 15.93 -12.48 -7.57
C GLU A 38 16.77 -13.56 -6.86
N GLU A 39 17.60 -13.20 -5.87
CA GLU A 39 18.33 -14.16 -5.04
C GLU A 39 17.41 -15.00 -4.15
N SER A 40 17.79 -16.25 -3.88
CA SER A 40 17.02 -17.14 -3.00
C SER A 40 16.90 -16.56 -1.58
N THR A 41 15.68 -16.47 -1.05
CA THR A 41 15.41 -15.98 0.30
C THR A 41 14.25 -16.75 0.95
N LYS A 42 14.24 -16.79 2.28
CA LYS A 42 13.15 -17.39 3.07
C LYS A 42 11.90 -16.52 3.10
N GLY A 43 12.04 -15.21 2.82
CA GLY A 43 10.96 -14.23 2.80
C GLY A 43 10.69 -13.69 1.40
N ASN A 44 10.06 -12.52 1.32
CA ASN A 44 9.84 -11.82 0.04
C ASN A 44 11.08 -11.04 -0.41
N PHE A 45 11.97 -10.69 0.51
CA PHE A 45 13.17 -9.90 0.22
C PHE A 45 14.37 -10.49 0.97
N CYS A 46 15.57 -10.39 0.39
CA CYS A 46 16.82 -10.82 1.05
C CYS A 46 17.32 -9.80 2.08
N CYS A 47 17.01 -8.51 1.88
CA CYS A 47 17.40 -7.44 2.80
C CYS A 47 16.40 -6.27 2.75
N LYS A 48 16.58 -5.32 3.67
CA LYS A 48 15.77 -4.10 3.75
C LYS A 48 15.88 -3.25 2.48
N GLU A 49 17.09 -3.05 1.97
CA GLU A 49 17.33 -2.21 0.79
C GLU A 49 16.57 -2.74 -0.45
N CYS A 50 16.63 -4.05 -0.70
CA CYS A 50 15.88 -4.69 -1.78
C CYS A 50 14.37 -4.46 -1.67
N ARG A 51 13.82 -4.42 -0.45
CA ARG A 51 12.41 -4.11 -0.23
C ARG A 51 12.11 -2.66 -0.62
N GLU A 52 12.91 -1.72 -0.14
CA GLU A 52 12.69 -0.30 -0.41
C GLU A 52 12.83 0.03 -1.91
N GLU A 53 13.81 -0.54 -2.60
CA GLU A 53 13.99 -0.34 -4.05
C GLU A 53 12.83 -0.93 -4.85
N TRP A 54 12.33 -2.10 -4.46
CA TRP A 54 11.14 -2.69 -5.06
C TRP A 54 9.89 -1.83 -4.86
N GLU A 55 9.66 -1.34 -3.64
CA GLU A 55 8.52 -0.45 -3.31
C GLU A 55 8.60 0.86 -4.11
N LYS A 56 9.78 1.48 -4.19
CA LYS A 56 10.03 2.67 -5.04
C LYS A 56 9.72 2.39 -6.49
N ARG A 57 10.22 1.28 -7.05
CA ARG A 57 9.95 0.89 -8.44
C ARG A 57 8.45 0.70 -8.69
N LYS A 58 7.73 0.02 -7.80
CA LYS A 58 6.27 -0.13 -7.89
C LYS A 58 5.52 1.20 -7.81
N TYR A 59 5.97 2.12 -6.96
CA TYR A 59 5.41 3.46 -6.88
C TYR A 59 5.58 4.19 -8.22
N PHE A 60 6.80 4.27 -8.76
CA PHE A 60 7.03 4.92 -10.05
C PHE A 60 6.25 4.26 -11.19
N ASP A 61 6.18 2.94 -11.24
CA ASP A 61 5.38 2.21 -12.23
C ASP A 61 3.88 2.55 -12.12
N SER A 62 3.36 2.75 -10.91
CA SER A 62 1.96 3.14 -10.69
C SER A 62 1.67 4.57 -11.19
N GLN A 63 2.64 5.48 -11.05
CA GLN A 63 2.51 6.87 -11.52
C GLN A 63 2.57 6.96 -13.06
N ARG A 64 3.27 6.03 -13.72
CA ARG A 64 3.35 5.96 -15.19
C ARG A 64 2.07 5.47 -15.86
N ARG A 65 1.13 4.87 -15.12
CA ARG A 65 -0.16 4.36 -15.64
C ARG A 65 -1.27 5.41 -15.61
N ILE A 66 -0.93 6.68 -15.79
CA ILE A 66 -1.90 7.74 -16.05
C ILE A 66 -1.93 7.94 -17.57
N ASP A 67 -2.74 7.12 -18.25
CA ASP A 67 -3.20 7.29 -19.64
C ASP A 67 -4.73 7.23 -19.62
#